data_AF-W1V8M9-F1
#
_entry.id   AF-W1V8M9-F1
#
_cell.length_a   1.000
_cell.length_b   1.000
_cell.length_c   1.000
_cell.angle_alpha   90.00
_cell.angle_beta   90.00
_cell.angle_gamma   90.00
#
_symmetry.space_group_name_H-M   'P 1'
#
loop_
_entity.id
_entity.type
_entity.pdbx_description
1 polymer ?
#
loop_
_entity_poly.entity_id
_entity_poly.type
_entity_poly.pdbx_seq_one_letter_code
_entity_poly.pdbx_strand_id
1 'polypeptide(L)'
;MATCLSQMYHDHARGLASGYAKFETFPIWNLPLDHPVNIAYEAATADLDDVNMIDPFHLAAHGVQTVNYNRDVEIFPVLSRLFEEILGSSPYQSPTDMGVNMAGHCISDDEACREASKQEVIRRYYKALVAEKREMTDPVQSERIALLMSKLGIDREDRPVVPPTLKLAKSTKAPAAAIELPDGTIELGKTSELLGCCSAMLLNALKRLAGIDSGVDLLAKESIEPIQALKTRHLGSRNPRLHTDEVLIALAVSANGDDNAARALAQLDSLRGCDVHTSTILGSVDEGIFRQLGIQVTNEPVFATKSLYRKR
;
A
#
# COMPACT_ATOMS: atom_id res chain seq x y z
N MET A 1 13.42 3.53 -24.24
CA MET A 1 13.54 4.67 -25.16
C MET A 1 14.68 4.49 -26.18
N ALA A 2 15.96 4.56 -25.80
CA ALA A 2 17.10 4.55 -26.74
C ALA A 2 17.09 3.36 -27.74
N THR A 3 16.80 2.15 -27.27
CA THR A 3 16.69 0.96 -28.15
C THR A 3 15.59 1.11 -29.21
N CYS A 4 14.42 1.65 -28.85
CA CYS A 4 13.32 1.83 -29.79
C CYS A 4 13.68 2.87 -30.87
N LEU A 5 14.31 3.99 -30.46
CA LEU A 5 14.77 5.01 -31.40
C LEU A 5 15.87 4.48 -32.33
N SER A 6 16.77 3.64 -31.83
CA SER A 6 17.79 2.97 -32.64
C SER A 6 17.19 2.02 -33.67
N GLN A 7 16.18 1.22 -33.30
CA GLN A 7 15.47 0.37 -34.26
C GLN A 7 14.74 1.19 -35.31
N MET A 8 14.01 2.23 -34.89
CA MET A 8 13.32 3.15 -35.80
C MET A 8 14.29 3.80 -36.81
N TYR A 9 15.49 4.21 -36.36
CA TYR A 9 16.53 4.70 -37.26
C TYR A 9 16.98 3.63 -38.28
N HIS A 10 17.26 2.41 -37.82
CA HIS A 10 17.70 1.33 -38.72
C HIS A 10 16.63 0.89 -39.71
N ASP A 11 15.36 0.92 -39.32
CA ASP A 11 14.23 0.68 -40.22
C ASP A 11 14.12 1.78 -41.28
N HIS A 12 14.20 3.04 -40.87
CA HIS A 12 14.17 4.18 -41.79
C HIS A 12 15.33 4.12 -42.80
N ALA A 13 16.54 3.81 -42.34
CA ALA A 13 17.71 3.62 -43.20
C ALA A 13 17.55 2.47 -44.22
N ARG A 14 16.65 1.51 -43.96
CA ARG A 14 16.30 0.40 -44.86
C ARG A 14 15.06 0.69 -45.72
N GLY A 15 14.46 1.87 -45.60
CA GLY A 15 13.22 2.23 -46.30
C GLY A 15 11.96 1.58 -45.73
N LEU A 16 12.00 1.11 -44.47
CA LEU A 16 10.84 0.55 -43.77
C LEU A 16 10.15 1.63 -42.95
N ALA A 17 8.82 1.66 -42.99
CA ALA A 17 8.03 2.55 -42.15
C ALA A 17 7.88 1.96 -40.74
N SER A 18 8.37 2.67 -39.72
CA SER A 18 8.16 2.34 -38.31
C SER A 18 8.05 3.62 -37.46
N GLY A 19 7.66 3.47 -36.20
CA GLY A 19 7.42 4.59 -35.29
C GLY A 19 7.67 4.23 -33.83
N TYR A 20 7.53 5.22 -32.96
CA TYR A 20 7.74 5.10 -31.53
C TYR A 20 6.55 5.65 -30.78
N ALA A 21 6.00 4.92 -29.82
CA ALA A 21 5.02 5.44 -28.89
C ALA A 21 5.37 5.00 -27.45
N LYS A 22 4.82 5.69 -26.46
CA LYS A 22 5.06 5.41 -25.05
C LYS A 22 3.79 4.90 -24.37
N PHE A 23 3.90 3.78 -23.66
CA PHE A 23 2.83 3.27 -22.81
C PHE A 23 3.22 3.44 -21.34
N GLU A 24 2.47 4.29 -20.63
CA GLU A 24 2.52 4.44 -19.19
C GLU A 24 1.10 4.57 -18.65
N THR A 25 0.81 3.88 -17.55
CA THR A 25 -0.53 3.94 -16.93
C THR A 25 -0.74 5.24 -16.15
N PHE A 26 0.33 5.78 -15.53
CA PHE A 26 0.28 6.98 -14.71
C PHE A 26 1.40 7.97 -15.09
N PRO A 27 1.17 9.28 -14.98
CA PRO A 27 -0.12 9.90 -14.67
C PRO A 27 -1.15 9.68 -15.80
N ILE A 28 -2.44 9.79 -15.46
CA ILE A 28 -3.52 9.68 -16.45
C ILE A 28 -3.72 11.06 -17.06
N TRP A 29 -3.35 11.20 -18.33
CA TRP A 29 -3.25 12.48 -19.03
C TRP A 29 -4.56 13.26 -19.14
N ASN A 30 -5.69 12.55 -19.23
CA ASN A 30 -7.03 13.12 -19.37
C ASN A 30 -7.78 13.26 -18.03
N LEU A 31 -7.13 13.03 -16.89
CA LEU A 31 -7.63 13.42 -15.59
C LEU A 31 -6.96 14.72 -15.14
N PRO A 32 -7.65 15.57 -14.35
CA PRO A 32 -7.07 16.78 -13.80
C PRO A 32 -5.78 16.52 -13.00
N LEU A 33 -4.92 17.54 -12.90
CA LEU A 33 -3.68 17.46 -12.13
C LEU A 33 -3.95 17.19 -10.65
N ASP A 34 -5.02 17.79 -10.11
CA ASP A 34 -5.48 17.64 -8.73
C ASP A 34 -6.44 16.45 -8.53
N HIS A 35 -6.62 15.60 -9.55
CA HIS A 35 -7.40 14.38 -9.41
C HIS A 35 -6.73 13.42 -8.42
N PRO A 36 -7.47 12.82 -7.45
CA PRO A 36 -6.88 11.91 -6.46
C PRO A 36 -6.07 10.77 -7.07
N VAL A 37 -6.48 10.24 -8.23
CA VAL A 37 -5.72 9.20 -8.95
C VAL A 37 -4.31 9.67 -9.34
N ASN A 38 -4.17 10.88 -9.88
CA ASN A 38 -2.86 11.44 -10.23
C ASN A 38 -2.06 11.80 -8.97
N ILE A 39 -2.72 12.31 -7.92
CA ILE A 39 -2.07 12.60 -6.64
C ILE A 39 -1.55 11.32 -5.96
N ALA A 40 -2.29 10.21 -6.04
CA ALA A 40 -1.86 8.91 -5.52
C ALA A 40 -0.61 8.39 -6.24
N TYR A 41 -0.49 8.63 -7.55
CA TYR A 41 0.75 8.36 -8.28
C TYR A 41 1.92 9.20 -7.75
N GLU A 42 1.74 10.51 -7.57
CA GLU A 42 2.78 11.38 -7.03
C GLU A 42 3.20 10.99 -5.60
N ALA A 43 2.24 10.54 -4.77
CA ALA A 43 2.53 9.99 -3.44
C ALA A 43 3.30 8.65 -3.51
N ALA A 44 3.09 7.87 -4.57
CA ALA A 44 3.79 6.61 -4.79
C ALA A 44 5.22 6.78 -5.34
N THR A 45 5.53 7.93 -5.94
CA THR A 45 6.83 8.30 -6.50
C THR A 45 7.51 9.45 -5.74
N ALA A 46 7.12 9.68 -4.49
CA ALA A 46 7.66 10.75 -3.66
C ALA A 46 9.19 10.70 -3.50
N ASP A 47 9.79 9.52 -3.73
CA ASP A 47 11.22 9.22 -3.72
C ASP A 47 11.94 9.42 -5.06
N LEU A 48 11.21 9.48 -6.19
CA LEU A 48 11.77 9.51 -7.55
C LEU A 48 11.84 10.91 -8.18
N ASP A 49 11.46 11.96 -7.44
CA ASP A 49 11.38 13.35 -7.92
C ASP A 49 10.51 13.53 -9.19
N ASP A 50 9.68 12.54 -9.51
CA ASP A 50 8.69 12.66 -10.56
C ASP A 50 7.55 13.53 -10.02
N VAL A 51 7.27 14.64 -10.71
CA VAL A 51 6.25 15.63 -10.33
C VAL A 51 5.27 15.76 -11.48
N ASN A 52 3.99 15.53 -11.19
CA ASN A 52 2.94 15.74 -12.17
C ASN A 52 2.81 17.22 -12.50
N MET A 53 2.60 17.55 -13.77
CA MET A 53 2.41 18.92 -14.22
C MET A 53 1.52 18.97 -15.47
N ILE A 54 1.01 20.16 -15.77
CA ILE A 54 0.31 20.39 -17.04
C ILE A 54 1.32 20.30 -18.18
N ASP A 55 0.97 19.56 -19.24
CA ASP A 55 1.76 19.50 -20.47
C ASP A 55 1.66 20.85 -21.23
N PRO A 56 2.72 21.68 -21.22
CA PRO A 56 2.66 22.98 -21.87
C PRO A 56 2.66 22.86 -23.40
N PHE A 57 3.20 21.77 -23.96
CA PHE A 57 3.25 21.55 -25.40
C PHE A 57 1.87 21.19 -25.94
N HIS A 58 1.15 20.30 -25.26
CA HIS A 58 -0.20 19.93 -25.66
C HIS A 58 -1.17 21.12 -25.54
N LEU A 59 -1.03 21.91 -24.47
CA LEU A 59 -1.81 23.13 -24.28
C LEU A 59 -1.54 24.16 -25.39
N ALA A 60 -0.28 24.35 -25.79
CA ALA A 60 0.08 25.30 -26.85
C ALA A 60 -0.38 24.84 -28.24
N ALA A 61 -0.26 23.55 -28.54
CA ALA A 61 -0.61 22.99 -29.85
C ALA A 61 -2.12 22.82 -30.05
N HIS A 62 -2.84 22.39 -29.00
CA HIS A 62 -4.24 21.97 -29.12
C HIS A 62 -5.21 22.79 -28.28
N GLY A 63 -4.73 23.65 -27.37
CA GLY A 63 -5.59 24.43 -26.46
C GLY A 63 -6.23 23.59 -25.34
N VAL A 64 -5.82 22.33 -25.17
CA VAL A 64 -6.37 21.38 -24.21
C VAL A 64 -5.39 21.17 -23.06
N GLN A 65 -5.88 21.27 -21.82
CA GLN A 65 -5.06 20.96 -20.65
C GLN A 65 -5.00 19.45 -20.42
N THR A 66 -3.79 18.91 -20.35
CA THR A 66 -3.52 17.50 -20.07
C THR A 66 -2.40 17.37 -19.05
N VAL A 67 -2.32 16.22 -18.38
CA VAL A 67 -1.32 15.96 -17.35
C VAL A 67 -0.19 15.09 -17.90
N ASN A 68 1.04 15.51 -17.63
CA ASN A 68 2.26 14.74 -17.84
C ASN A 68 3.16 14.91 -16.60
N TYR A 69 4.45 14.60 -16.69
CA TYR A 69 5.40 14.77 -15.58
C TYR A 69 6.71 15.39 -16.05
N ASN A 70 7.41 16.04 -15.13
CA ASN A 70 8.61 16.84 -15.38
C ASN A 70 9.63 16.19 -16.33
N ARG A 71 10.01 14.93 -16.09
CA ARG A 71 11.05 14.25 -16.88
C ARG A 71 10.70 14.16 -18.38
N ASP A 72 9.44 13.82 -18.69
CA ASP A 72 8.99 13.67 -20.07
C ASP A 72 8.78 15.03 -20.76
N VAL A 73 8.26 16.02 -20.01
CA VAL A 73 8.12 17.40 -20.49
C VAL A 73 9.51 18.00 -20.79
N GLU A 74 10.50 17.79 -19.92
CA GLU A 74 11.85 18.32 -20.09
C GLU A 74 12.59 17.69 -21.29
N ILE A 75 12.40 16.39 -21.54
CA ILE A 75 13.10 15.69 -22.63
C ILE A 75 12.40 15.82 -23.99
N PHE A 76 11.12 16.17 -24.02
CA PHE A 76 10.33 16.20 -25.26
C PHE A 76 10.93 17.05 -26.40
N PRO A 77 11.49 18.26 -26.19
CA PRO A 77 12.12 19.03 -27.26
C PRO A 77 13.25 18.27 -27.97
N VAL A 78 14.04 17.49 -27.21
CA VAL A 78 15.12 16.67 -27.77
C VAL A 78 14.55 15.51 -28.59
N LEU A 79 13.51 14.85 -28.08
CA LEU A 79 12.84 13.76 -28.80
C LEU A 79 12.17 14.24 -30.10
N SER A 80 11.50 15.39 -30.06
CA SER A 80 10.88 15.99 -31.24
C SER A 80 11.91 16.25 -32.34
N ARG A 81 13.09 16.80 -32.00
CA ARG A 81 14.21 16.97 -32.94
C ARG A 81 14.72 15.64 -33.49
N LEU A 82 14.84 14.62 -32.66
CA LEU A 82 15.24 13.29 -33.13
C LEU A 82 14.22 12.69 -34.11
N PHE A 83 12.92 12.90 -33.90
CA PHE A 83 11.90 12.47 -34.86
C PHE A 83 11.98 13.25 -36.16
N GLU A 84 12.22 14.57 -36.11
CA GLU A 84 12.45 15.38 -37.32
C GLU A 84 13.65 14.90 -38.13
N GLU A 85 14.77 14.57 -37.48
CA GLU A 85 15.99 14.07 -38.14
C GLU A 85 15.80 12.66 -38.74
N ILE A 86 15.10 11.77 -38.05
CA ILE A 86 14.92 10.38 -38.50
C ILE A 86 13.77 10.25 -39.51
N LEU A 87 12.66 10.95 -39.30
CA LEU A 87 11.40 10.77 -40.06
C LEU A 87 11.09 11.94 -41.00
N GLY A 88 11.87 13.03 -40.96
CA GLY A 88 11.64 14.27 -41.70
C GLY A 88 10.64 15.22 -41.04
N SER A 89 9.84 14.74 -40.08
CA SER A 89 8.91 15.54 -39.28
C SER A 89 8.61 14.82 -37.96
N SER A 90 8.34 15.57 -36.88
CA SER A 90 7.84 14.96 -35.65
C SER A 90 6.36 14.56 -35.80
N PRO A 91 5.99 13.30 -35.55
CA PRO A 91 4.59 12.87 -35.53
C PRO A 91 3.83 13.36 -34.29
N TYR A 92 4.53 13.89 -33.28
CA TYR A 92 3.97 14.31 -32.00
C TYR A 92 4.18 15.80 -31.77
N GLN A 93 3.15 16.50 -31.31
CA GLN A 93 3.24 17.90 -30.90
C GLN A 93 3.45 18.04 -29.39
N SER A 94 3.26 16.97 -28.63
CA SER A 94 3.48 16.93 -27.17
C SER A 94 3.85 15.53 -26.67
N PRO A 95 4.37 15.38 -25.43
CA PRO A 95 4.52 14.07 -24.82
C PRO A 95 3.16 13.38 -24.56
N THR A 96 2.06 14.14 -24.43
CA THR A 96 0.71 13.57 -24.41
C THR A 96 0.37 12.85 -25.74
N ASP A 97 0.66 13.47 -26.89
CA ASP A 97 0.41 12.84 -28.21
C ASP A 97 1.24 11.56 -28.42
N MET A 98 2.42 11.52 -27.81
CA MET A 98 3.34 10.37 -27.83
C MET A 98 2.83 9.20 -26.97
N GLY A 99 1.94 9.48 -26.01
CA GLY A 99 1.34 8.51 -25.12
C GLY A 99 0.18 7.74 -25.78
N VAL A 100 0.00 6.47 -25.39
CA VAL A 100 -1.13 5.63 -25.87
C VAL A 100 -2.06 5.17 -24.74
N ASN A 101 -2.01 5.84 -23.59
CA ASN A 101 -2.78 5.47 -22.41
C ASN A 101 -4.27 5.79 -22.57
N MET A 102 -5.11 4.77 -22.37
CA MET A 102 -6.57 4.88 -22.43
C MET A 102 -7.25 4.68 -21.06
N ALA A 103 -6.48 4.50 -19.98
CA ALA A 103 -7.02 4.12 -18.67
C ALA A 103 -8.08 5.10 -18.14
N GLY A 104 -7.88 6.41 -18.31
CA GLY A 104 -8.85 7.42 -17.86
C GLY A 104 -10.21 7.35 -18.56
N HIS A 105 -10.26 6.83 -19.80
CA HIS A 105 -11.53 6.61 -20.50
C HIS A 105 -12.29 5.37 -20.00
N CYS A 106 -11.64 4.51 -19.21
CA CYS A 106 -12.19 3.27 -18.72
C CYS A 106 -12.65 3.34 -17.25
N ILE A 107 -12.61 4.53 -16.63
CA ILE A 107 -13.14 4.74 -15.28
C ILE A 107 -14.68 4.69 -15.37
N SER A 108 -15.27 3.64 -14.80
CA SER A 108 -16.72 3.45 -14.76
C SER A 108 -17.38 4.08 -13.52
N ASP A 109 -16.61 4.33 -12.46
CA ASP A 109 -17.05 4.98 -11.23
C ASP A 109 -15.92 5.88 -10.70
N ASP A 110 -16.03 7.19 -10.96
CA ASP A 110 -15.02 8.17 -10.57
C ASP A 110 -14.93 8.32 -9.05
N GLU A 111 -16.05 8.25 -8.33
CA GLU A 111 -16.05 8.44 -6.88
C GLU A 111 -15.37 7.26 -6.18
N ALA A 112 -15.61 6.04 -6.64
CA ALA A 112 -14.89 4.87 -6.15
C ALA A 112 -13.37 4.99 -6.40
N CYS A 113 -12.96 5.48 -7.58
CA CYS A 113 -11.54 5.72 -7.87
C CYS A 113 -10.94 6.83 -7.00
N ARG A 114 -11.70 7.91 -6.74
CA ARG A 114 -11.28 9.00 -5.86
C ARG A 114 -11.05 8.51 -4.44
N GLU A 115 -11.99 7.77 -3.87
CA GLU A 115 -11.88 7.26 -2.51
C GLU A 115 -10.73 6.26 -2.37
N ALA A 116 -10.62 5.29 -3.28
CA ALA A 116 -9.52 4.32 -3.28
C ALA A 116 -8.15 5.01 -3.37
N SER A 117 -8.05 6.09 -4.16
CA SER A 117 -6.81 6.87 -4.32
C SER A 117 -6.47 7.68 -3.07
N LYS A 118 -7.46 8.29 -2.40
CA LYS A 118 -7.24 8.96 -1.11
C LYS A 118 -6.70 7.98 -0.07
N GLN A 119 -7.27 6.78 0.02
CA GLN A 119 -6.77 5.73 0.92
C GLN A 119 -5.34 5.28 0.54
N GLU A 120 -4.98 5.20 -0.75
CA GLU A 120 -3.60 4.95 -1.18
C GLU A 120 -2.63 6.04 -0.69
N VAL A 121 -3.00 7.32 -0.79
CA VAL A 121 -2.16 8.44 -0.33
C VAL A 121 -1.90 8.32 1.18
N ILE A 122 -2.94 8.03 1.98
CA ILE A 122 -2.78 7.82 3.43
C ILE A 122 -1.87 6.60 3.71
N ARG A 123 -2.01 5.51 2.94
CA ARG A 123 -1.13 4.34 3.06
C ARG A 123 0.33 4.68 2.72
N ARG A 124 0.58 5.50 1.71
CA ARG A 124 1.93 5.98 1.35
C ARG A 124 2.53 6.84 2.44
N TYR A 125 1.74 7.75 3.02
CA TYR A 125 2.17 8.60 4.12
C TYR A 125 2.67 7.77 5.32
N TYR A 126 1.87 6.80 5.78
CA TYR A 126 2.27 5.93 6.88
C TYR A 126 3.49 5.05 6.54
N LYS A 127 3.60 4.56 5.30
CA LYS A 127 4.80 3.81 4.87
C LYS A 127 6.06 4.66 4.91
N ALA A 128 6.00 5.90 4.43
CA ALA A 128 7.12 6.85 4.47
C ALA A 128 7.55 7.13 5.93
N LEU A 129 6.59 7.45 6.81
CA LEU A 129 6.87 7.67 8.23
C LEU A 129 7.57 6.48 8.90
N VAL A 130 7.12 5.25 8.60
CA VAL A 130 7.72 4.03 9.17
C VAL A 130 9.11 3.77 8.59
N ALA A 131 9.31 3.98 7.29
CA ALA A 131 10.61 3.82 6.64
C ALA A 131 11.63 4.81 7.23
N GLU A 132 11.29 6.09 7.27
CA GLU A 132 12.13 7.16 7.85
C GLU A 132 12.46 6.86 9.32
N LYS A 133 11.47 6.37 10.08
CA LYS A 133 11.67 5.97 11.47
C LYS A 133 12.58 4.76 11.65
N ARG A 134 12.51 3.77 10.74
CA ARG A 134 13.36 2.56 10.75
C ARG A 134 14.79 2.90 10.35
N GLU A 135 14.96 3.80 9.40
CA GLU A 135 16.26 4.20 8.85
C GLU A 135 16.92 5.36 9.60
N MET A 136 16.19 6.03 10.49
CA MET A 136 16.62 7.24 11.19
C MET A 136 17.02 8.36 10.23
N THR A 137 16.26 8.53 9.15
CA THR A 137 16.46 9.56 8.13
C THR A 137 15.53 10.75 8.38
N ASP A 138 15.85 11.87 7.73
CA ASP A 138 15.02 13.08 7.76
C ASP A 138 13.67 12.85 7.07
N PRO A 139 12.59 13.54 7.49
CA PRO A 139 11.22 13.28 7.05
C PRO A 139 10.89 13.84 5.65
N VAL A 140 11.74 13.62 4.67
CA VAL A 140 11.63 14.22 3.33
C VAL A 140 10.42 13.68 2.56
N GLN A 141 10.21 12.36 2.57
CA GLN A 141 9.14 11.73 1.79
C GLN A 141 7.80 11.94 2.47
N SER A 142 7.74 11.78 3.80
CA SER A 142 6.49 11.95 4.54
C SER A 142 5.99 13.39 4.52
N GLU A 143 6.88 14.39 4.58
CA GLU A 143 6.49 15.81 4.44
C GLU A 143 5.93 16.11 3.04
N ARG A 144 6.56 15.59 1.98
CA ARG A 144 6.06 15.74 0.61
C ARG A 144 4.66 15.14 0.46
N ILE A 145 4.45 13.93 0.98
CA ILE A 145 3.13 13.27 0.92
C ILE A 145 2.10 14.02 1.79
N ALA A 146 2.50 14.60 2.92
CA ALA A 146 1.60 15.41 3.76
C ALA A 146 1.06 16.64 3.02
N LEU A 147 1.86 17.27 2.15
CA LEU A 147 1.39 18.34 1.28
C LEU A 147 0.34 17.83 0.28
N LEU A 148 0.52 16.63 -0.26
CA LEU A 148 -0.47 16.00 -1.15
C LEU A 148 -1.78 15.66 -0.43
N MET A 149 -1.69 15.16 0.81
CA MET A 149 -2.87 14.97 1.67
C MET A 149 -3.61 16.29 1.92
N SER A 150 -2.88 17.36 2.18
CA SER A 150 -3.45 18.70 2.37
C SER A 150 -4.17 19.20 1.11
N LYS A 151 -3.62 18.96 -0.08
CA LYS A 151 -4.27 19.28 -1.37
C LYS A 151 -5.58 18.49 -1.56
N LEU A 152 -5.62 17.25 -1.09
CA LEU A 152 -6.81 16.40 -1.14
C LEU A 152 -7.83 16.70 -0.04
N GLY A 153 -7.47 17.53 0.94
CA GLY A 153 -8.30 17.80 2.11
C GLY A 153 -8.53 16.57 2.99
N ILE A 154 -7.57 15.65 3.03
CA ILE A 154 -7.63 14.43 3.84
C ILE A 154 -6.57 14.45 4.95
N ASP A 155 -6.85 13.75 6.05
CA ASP A 155 -5.96 13.53 7.18
C ASP A 155 -5.78 12.02 7.44
N ARG A 156 -4.88 11.67 8.34
CA ARG A 156 -4.57 10.30 8.77
C ARG A 156 -5.79 9.59 9.34
N GLU A 157 -6.68 10.34 9.99
CA GLU A 157 -7.88 9.84 10.64
C GLU A 157 -8.99 9.45 9.65
N ASP A 158 -8.90 9.89 8.38
CA ASP A 158 -9.82 9.48 7.31
C ASP A 158 -9.62 8.03 6.87
N ARG A 159 -8.56 7.37 7.36
CA ARG A 159 -8.42 5.92 7.29
C ARG A 159 -9.19 5.28 8.46
N PRO A 160 -10.29 4.55 8.22
CA PRO A 160 -11.25 4.16 9.28
C PRO A 160 -10.65 3.36 10.44
N VAL A 161 -9.61 2.57 10.17
CA VAL A 161 -8.92 1.74 11.17
C VAL A 161 -7.96 2.52 12.09
N VAL A 162 -7.59 3.76 11.77
CA VAL A 162 -6.63 4.56 12.55
C VAL A 162 -7.23 5.02 13.90
N PRO A 163 -8.34 5.79 13.95
CA PRO A 163 -8.88 6.29 15.21
C PRO A 163 -9.18 5.20 16.26
N PRO A 164 -9.83 4.06 15.93
CA PRO A 164 -10.14 3.05 16.94
C PRO A 164 -8.88 2.32 17.44
N THR A 165 -7.86 2.15 16.59
CA THR A 165 -6.56 1.60 17.02
C THR A 165 -5.90 2.48 18.07
N LEU A 166 -5.82 3.80 17.81
CA LEU A 166 -5.19 4.75 18.72
C LEU A 166 -5.96 4.89 20.04
N LYS A 167 -7.30 4.90 19.97
CA LYS A 167 -8.17 4.90 21.15
C LYS A 167 -7.93 3.66 22.03
N LEU A 168 -7.84 2.48 21.41
CA LEU A 168 -7.59 1.23 22.14
C LEU A 168 -6.19 1.22 22.76
N ALA A 169 -5.16 1.62 22.02
CA ALA A 169 -3.79 1.70 22.53
C ALA A 169 -3.68 2.66 23.72
N LYS A 170 -4.33 3.82 23.64
CA LYS A 170 -4.38 4.80 24.75
C LYS A 170 -5.09 4.25 25.98
N SER A 171 -6.23 3.58 25.80
CA SER A 171 -7.03 3.04 26.92
C SER A 171 -6.33 1.88 27.64
N THR A 172 -5.63 1.02 26.90
CA THR A 172 -4.95 -0.16 27.45
C THR A 172 -3.49 0.11 27.85
N LYS A 173 -2.92 1.23 27.39
CA LYS A 173 -1.49 1.55 27.50
C LYS A 173 -0.58 0.45 26.95
N ALA A 174 -1.07 -0.26 25.93
CA ALA A 174 -0.38 -1.37 25.29
C ALA A 174 -0.58 -1.29 23.76
N PRO A 175 0.26 -1.96 22.95
CA PRO A 175 0.05 -2.02 21.52
C PRO A 175 -1.34 -2.56 21.15
N ALA A 176 -1.94 -1.96 20.13
CA ALA A 176 -3.25 -2.31 19.60
C ALA A 176 -3.22 -2.41 18.07
N ALA A 177 -4.20 -3.12 17.52
CA ALA A 177 -4.42 -3.24 16.08
C ALA A 177 -5.93 -3.18 15.77
N ALA A 178 -6.27 -2.75 14.57
CA ALA A 178 -7.63 -2.80 14.03
C ALA A 178 -7.60 -3.27 12.57
N ILE A 179 -8.66 -3.96 12.17
CA ILE A 179 -8.93 -4.37 10.79
C ILE A 179 -10.34 -3.95 10.39
N GLU A 180 -10.48 -3.42 9.18
CA GLU A 180 -11.77 -3.20 8.53
C GLU A 180 -12.08 -4.39 7.63
N LEU A 181 -13.22 -5.04 7.89
CA LEU A 181 -13.70 -6.20 7.17
C LEU A 181 -14.44 -5.80 5.89
N PRO A 182 -14.70 -6.74 4.95
CA PRO A 182 -15.37 -6.42 3.69
C PRO A 182 -16.77 -5.80 3.83
N ASP A 183 -17.42 -6.00 4.97
CA ASP A 183 -18.72 -5.41 5.31
C ASP A 183 -18.61 -4.02 5.99
N GLY A 184 -17.40 -3.46 6.08
CA GLY A 184 -17.10 -2.18 6.72
C GLY A 184 -17.03 -2.25 8.26
N THR A 185 -17.20 -3.43 8.86
CA THR A 185 -17.09 -3.56 10.31
C THR A 185 -15.63 -3.52 10.76
N ILE A 186 -15.37 -2.88 11.89
CA ILE A 186 -14.03 -2.75 12.45
C ILE A 186 -13.87 -3.71 13.62
N GLU A 187 -12.94 -4.65 13.50
CA GLU A 187 -12.54 -5.56 14.56
C GLU A 187 -11.21 -5.12 15.19
N LEU A 188 -11.14 -5.22 16.52
CA LEU A 188 -10.01 -4.72 17.31
C LEU A 188 -9.23 -5.85 17.96
N GLY A 189 -7.92 -5.66 18.09
CA GLY A 189 -7.04 -6.53 18.85
C GLY A 189 -6.26 -5.75 19.90
N LYS A 190 -6.32 -6.22 21.14
CA LYS A 190 -5.50 -5.71 22.25
C LYS A 190 -4.43 -6.72 22.62
N THR A 191 -3.27 -6.22 23.05
CA THR A 191 -2.23 -7.08 23.63
C THR A 191 -2.73 -7.68 24.95
N SER A 192 -2.58 -8.99 25.13
CA SER A 192 -2.88 -9.72 26.36
C SER A 192 -1.63 -10.44 26.88
N GLU A 193 -1.77 -11.27 27.92
CA GLU A 193 -0.68 -12.15 28.38
C GLU A 193 -0.37 -13.26 27.37
N LEU A 194 -1.40 -13.74 26.67
CA LEU A 194 -1.32 -14.84 25.71
C LEU A 194 -1.01 -14.38 24.28
N LEU A 195 -1.61 -13.26 23.85
CA LEU A 195 -1.63 -12.85 22.45
C LEU A 195 -1.04 -11.47 22.24
N GLY A 196 -0.30 -11.31 21.14
CA GLY A 196 -0.05 -9.99 20.56
C GLY A 196 -1.33 -9.37 20.01
N CYS A 197 -1.38 -8.04 19.90
CA CYS A 197 -2.55 -7.33 19.38
C CYS A 197 -2.97 -7.78 17.97
N CYS A 198 -2.01 -8.05 17.07
CA CYS A 198 -2.28 -8.53 15.72
C CYS A 198 -2.92 -9.91 15.70
N SER A 199 -2.41 -10.84 16.51
CA SER A 199 -2.98 -12.18 16.63
C SER A 199 -4.39 -12.14 17.24
N ALA A 200 -4.61 -11.30 18.25
CA ALA A 200 -5.93 -11.10 18.83
C ALA A 200 -6.93 -10.50 17.83
N MET A 201 -6.53 -9.47 17.09
CA MET A 201 -7.32 -8.85 16.03
C MET A 201 -7.69 -9.88 14.95
N LEU A 202 -6.73 -10.69 14.53
CA LEU A 202 -6.94 -11.72 13.50
C LEU A 202 -7.96 -12.78 13.96
N LEU A 203 -7.87 -13.29 15.19
CA LEU A 203 -8.87 -14.23 15.71
C LEU A 203 -10.26 -13.59 15.82
N ASN A 204 -10.35 -12.33 16.26
CA ASN A 204 -11.62 -11.62 16.35
C ASN A 204 -12.27 -11.42 14.97
N ALA A 205 -11.46 -11.04 13.97
CA ALA A 205 -11.89 -10.94 12.57
C ALA A 205 -12.41 -12.27 12.01
N LEU A 206 -11.67 -13.37 12.22
CA LEU A 206 -12.08 -14.68 11.74
C LEU A 206 -13.36 -15.18 12.43
N LYS A 207 -13.51 -14.93 13.73
CA LYS A 207 -14.77 -15.21 14.44
C LYS A 207 -15.94 -14.45 13.81
N ARG A 208 -15.76 -13.15 13.58
CA ARG A 208 -16.77 -12.26 13.03
C ARG A 208 -17.23 -12.75 11.65
N LEU A 209 -16.28 -13.00 10.75
CA LEU A 209 -16.55 -13.51 9.40
C LEU A 209 -17.21 -14.89 9.40
N ALA A 210 -16.84 -15.75 10.36
CA ALA A 210 -17.42 -17.08 10.50
C ALA A 210 -18.78 -17.09 11.24
N GLY A 211 -19.26 -15.95 11.75
CA GLY A 211 -20.48 -15.88 12.57
C GLY A 211 -20.36 -16.62 13.91
N ILE A 212 -19.17 -16.61 14.51
CA ILE A 212 -18.86 -17.24 15.79
C ILE A 212 -18.96 -16.19 16.90
N ASP A 213 -19.55 -16.56 18.03
CA ASP A 213 -19.64 -15.67 19.18
C ASP A 213 -18.25 -15.25 19.71
N SER A 214 -18.14 -13.98 20.10
CA SER A 214 -16.87 -13.39 20.54
C SER A 214 -16.27 -14.06 21.78
N GLY A 215 -17.09 -14.70 22.63
CA GLY A 215 -16.65 -15.40 23.83
C GLY A 215 -16.11 -16.82 23.61
N VAL A 216 -16.22 -17.38 22.40
CA VAL A 216 -15.79 -18.76 22.11
C VAL A 216 -14.28 -18.85 21.96
N ASP A 217 -13.58 -19.67 22.74
CA ASP A 217 -12.13 -19.86 22.53
C ASP A 217 -11.86 -20.77 21.33
N LEU A 218 -11.12 -20.28 20.33
CA LEU A 218 -10.79 -21.04 19.11
C LEU A 218 -9.48 -21.84 19.21
N LEU A 219 -8.67 -21.57 20.23
CA LEU A 219 -7.36 -22.19 20.39
C LEU A 219 -7.42 -23.17 21.56
N ALA A 220 -7.27 -24.46 21.26
CA ALA A 220 -7.20 -25.50 22.27
C ALA A 220 -5.95 -25.30 23.14
N LYS A 221 -6.04 -25.52 24.46
CA LYS A 221 -4.90 -25.35 25.37
C LYS A 221 -3.72 -26.24 24.98
N GLU A 222 -4.03 -27.45 24.54
CA GLU A 222 -3.09 -28.47 24.08
C GLU A 222 -2.32 -28.02 22.83
N SER A 223 -2.87 -27.07 22.06
CA SER A 223 -2.19 -26.47 20.90
C SER A 223 -1.26 -25.31 21.29
N ILE A 224 -1.55 -24.61 22.40
CA ILE A 224 -0.82 -23.41 22.81
C ILE A 224 0.33 -23.73 23.78
N GLU A 225 0.08 -24.60 24.77
CA GLU A 225 1.04 -24.90 25.83
C GLU A 225 2.42 -25.35 25.31
N PRO A 226 2.51 -26.24 24.29
CA PRO A 226 3.81 -26.65 23.74
C PRO A 226 4.58 -25.48 23.12
N ILE A 227 3.88 -24.56 22.43
CA ILE A 227 4.50 -23.39 21.79
C ILE A 227 5.05 -22.45 22.86
N GLN A 228 4.28 -22.17 23.92
CA GLN A 228 4.75 -21.30 25.01
C GLN A 228 5.92 -21.93 25.79
N ALA A 229 5.86 -23.24 26.04
CA ALA A 229 6.95 -23.99 26.68
C ALA A 229 8.23 -23.94 25.83
N LEU A 230 8.13 -24.14 24.52
CA LEU A 230 9.25 -24.00 23.59
C LEU A 230 9.89 -22.62 23.68
N LYS A 231 9.09 -21.55 23.59
CA LYS A 231 9.60 -20.17 23.64
C LYS A 231 10.31 -19.84 24.93
N THR A 232 9.70 -20.18 26.07
CA THR A 232 10.17 -19.75 27.39
C THR A 232 11.25 -20.65 27.97
N ARG A 233 11.13 -21.98 27.82
CA ARG A 233 12.03 -22.95 28.45
C ARG A 233 13.22 -23.32 27.58
N HIS A 234 13.06 -23.31 26.25
CA HIS A 234 14.08 -23.83 25.33
C HIS A 234 14.72 -22.73 24.47
N LEU A 235 13.94 -21.76 23.98
CA LEU A 235 14.43 -20.66 23.15
C LEU A 235 14.85 -19.42 23.95
N GLY A 236 14.68 -19.43 25.27
CA GLY A 236 15.10 -18.34 26.16
C GLY A 236 14.34 -17.03 26.00
N SER A 237 13.18 -17.04 25.32
CA SER A 237 12.33 -15.87 25.21
C SER A 237 11.68 -15.53 26.55
N ARG A 238 11.78 -14.27 26.97
CA ARG A 238 11.02 -13.75 28.12
C ARG A 238 9.57 -13.44 27.78
N ASN A 239 9.21 -13.37 26.49
CA ASN A 239 7.87 -13.05 26.03
C ASN A 239 7.15 -14.35 25.61
N PRO A 240 6.13 -14.80 26.38
CA PRO A 240 5.37 -16.02 26.05
C PRO A 240 4.24 -15.76 25.05
N ARG A 241 4.04 -14.51 24.62
CA ARG A 241 2.96 -14.15 23.69
C ARG A 241 3.13 -14.82 22.35
N LEU A 242 2.01 -15.24 21.77
CA LEU A 242 1.99 -15.82 20.44
C LEU A 242 1.94 -14.75 19.34
N HIS A 243 2.82 -14.87 18.35
CA HIS A 243 2.78 -14.09 17.11
C HIS A 243 1.71 -14.64 16.15
N THR A 244 1.45 -13.91 15.06
CA THR A 244 0.39 -14.28 14.10
C THR A 244 0.61 -15.66 13.47
N ASP A 245 1.85 -16.03 13.15
CA ASP A 245 2.22 -17.34 12.61
C ASP A 245 1.93 -18.48 13.60
N GLU A 246 2.37 -18.34 14.85
CA GLU A 246 2.15 -19.30 15.93
C GLU A 246 0.65 -19.49 16.22
N VAL A 247 -0.14 -18.40 16.16
CA VAL A 247 -1.60 -18.45 16.30
C VAL A 247 -2.27 -19.15 15.13
N LEU A 248 -1.84 -18.90 13.90
CA LEU A 248 -2.38 -19.59 12.72
C LEU A 248 -2.07 -21.08 12.75
N ILE A 249 -0.87 -21.47 13.20
CA ILE A 249 -0.51 -22.87 13.41
C ILE A 249 -1.40 -23.50 14.49
N ALA A 250 -1.55 -22.85 15.65
CA ALA A 250 -2.39 -23.35 16.73
C ALA A 250 -3.87 -23.47 16.31
N LEU A 251 -4.38 -22.52 15.53
CA LEU A 251 -5.73 -22.54 14.98
C LEU A 251 -5.91 -23.71 14.00
N ALA A 252 -4.95 -23.92 13.10
CA ALA A 252 -4.97 -25.03 12.15
C ALA A 252 -4.93 -26.40 12.85
N VAL A 253 -4.18 -26.53 13.95
CA VAL A 253 -4.19 -27.76 14.77
C VAL A 253 -5.53 -27.93 15.47
N SER A 254 -6.09 -26.85 16.03
CA SER A 254 -7.39 -26.87 16.74
C SER A 254 -8.56 -27.22 15.81
N ALA A 255 -8.48 -26.85 14.52
CA ALA A 255 -9.47 -27.17 13.50
C ALA A 255 -9.69 -28.68 13.27
N ASN A 256 -8.78 -29.55 13.71
CA ASN A 256 -8.99 -31.01 13.62
C ASN A 256 -10.05 -31.55 14.59
N GLY A 257 -10.32 -30.84 15.69
CA GLY A 257 -11.22 -31.27 16.75
C GLY A 257 -12.31 -30.27 17.12
N ASP A 258 -12.29 -29.06 16.54
CA ASP A 258 -13.25 -27.99 16.81
C ASP A 258 -13.79 -27.39 15.49
N ASP A 259 -15.10 -27.52 15.28
CA ASP A 259 -15.81 -26.98 14.12
C ASP A 259 -15.74 -25.45 14.04
N ASN A 260 -15.72 -24.75 15.18
CA ASN A 260 -15.56 -23.29 15.21
C ASN A 260 -14.17 -22.89 14.71
N ALA A 261 -13.12 -23.60 15.11
CA ALA A 261 -11.76 -23.35 14.64
C ALA A 261 -11.64 -23.62 13.13
N ALA A 262 -12.25 -24.70 12.63
CA ALA A 262 -12.29 -25.00 11.20
C ALA A 262 -13.01 -23.93 10.39
N ARG A 263 -14.19 -23.48 10.86
CA ARG A 263 -14.95 -22.40 10.23
C ARG A 263 -14.21 -21.07 10.22
N ALA A 264 -13.51 -20.74 11.32
CA ALA A 264 -12.67 -19.55 11.38
C ALA A 264 -11.50 -19.63 10.40
N LEU A 265 -10.81 -20.78 10.32
CA LEU A 265 -9.69 -20.98 9.40
C LEU A 265 -10.12 -20.84 7.92
N ALA A 266 -11.32 -21.30 7.57
CA ALA A 266 -11.89 -21.16 6.24
C ALA A 266 -12.14 -19.71 5.79
N GLN A 267 -12.10 -18.73 6.71
CA GLN A 267 -12.31 -17.31 6.42
C GLN A 267 -11.03 -16.53 6.12
N LEU A 268 -9.85 -17.17 6.12
CA LEU A 268 -8.58 -16.47 5.89
C LEU A 268 -8.53 -15.73 4.55
N ASP A 269 -9.07 -16.32 3.49
CA ASP A 269 -9.08 -15.71 2.15
C ASP A 269 -9.95 -14.44 2.09
N SER A 270 -10.97 -14.36 2.94
CA SER A 270 -11.85 -13.19 3.07
C SER A 270 -11.14 -11.95 3.61
N LEU A 271 -9.92 -12.10 4.16
CA LEU A 271 -9.11 -10.98 4.66
C LEU A 271 -8.31 -10.26 3.57
N ARG A 272 -8.24 -10.82 2.35
CA ARG A 272 -7.48 -10.23 1.26
C ARG A 272 -8.05 -8.86 0.88
N GLY A 273 -7.19 -7.84 0.81
CA GLY A 273 -7.57 -6.47 0.51
C GLY A 273 -8.11 -5.69 1.71
N CYS A 274 -8.30 -6.33 2.88
CA CYS A 274 -8.71 -5.63 4.09
C CYS A 274 -7.61 -4.69 4.58
N ASP A 275 -8.03 -3.60 5.18
CA ASP A 275 -7.16 -2.56 5.71
C ASP A 275 -6.86 -2.79 7.19
N VAL A 276 -5.58 -2.71 7.55
CA VAL A 276 -5.12 -2.83 8.94
C VAL A 276 -4.33 -1.59 9.36
N HIS A 277 -4.50 -1.21 10.61
CA HIS A 277 -3.64 -0.27 11.29
C HIS A 277 -3.15 -0.80 12.64
N THR A 278 -1.91 -0.49 12.98
CA THR A 278 -1.27 -0.91 14.24
C THR A 278 -0.68 0.31 14.95
N SER A 279 -0.80 0.35 16.28
CA SER A 279 -0.26 1.45 17.08
C SER A 279 1.26 1.39 17.24
N THR A 280 1.93 0.41 16.64
CA THR A 280 3.38 0.21 16.68
C THR A 280 3.87 -0.47 15.41
N ILE A 281 5.09 -0.16 14.99
CA ILE A 281 5.80 -0.82 13.89
C ILE A 281 5.87 -2.33 14.13
N LEU A 282 5.33 -3.10 13.18
CA LEU A 282 5.38 -4.56 13.20
C LEU A 282 6.80 -5.12 13.10
N GLY A 283 6.96 -6.31 13.69
CA GLY A 283 8.11 -7.17 13.44
C GLY A 283 7.97 -7.92 12.11
N SER A 284 9.08 -8.46 11.61
CA SER A 284 9.16 -9.12 10.30
C SER A 284 8.23 -10.33 10.15
N VAL A 285 7.98 -11.07 11.23
CA VAL A 285 7.06 -12.22 11.24
C VAL A 285 5.64 -11.80 10.92
N ASP A 286 5.08 -10.87 11.71
CA ASP A 286 3.70 -10.40 11.54
C ASP A 286 3.54 -9.67 10.19
N GLU A 287 4.55 -8.89 9.77
CA GLU A 287 4.56 -8.23 8.47
C GLU A 287 4.55 -9.24 7.30
N GLY A 288 5.28 -10.35 7.44
CA GLY A 288 5.32 -11.43 6.46
C GLY A 288 3.97 -12.13 6.30
N ILE A 289 3.31 -12.47 7.42
CA ILE A 289 2.01 -13.12 7.42
C ILE A 289 0.94 -12.23 6.79
N PHE A 290 0.83 -10.97 7.19
CA PHE A 290 -0.15 -10.05 6.60
C PHE A 290 0.07 -9.85 5.10
N ARG A 291 1.33 -9.81 4.64
CA ARG A 291 1.65 -9.77 3.20
C ARG A 291 1.15 -11.01 2.46
N GLN A 292 1.35 -12.20 3.02
CA GLN A 292 0.87 -13.46 2.42
C GLN A 292 -0.66 -13.52 2.34
N LEU A 293 -1.35 -13.00 3.36
CA LEU A 293 -2.81 -12.87 3.39
C LEU A 293 -3.34 -11.76 2.47
N GLY A 294 -2.47 -10.91 1.91
CA GLY A 294 -2.87 -9.78 1.06
C GLY A 294 -3.56 -8.65 1.82
N ILE A 295 -3.25 -8.48 3.11
CA ILE A 295 -3.77 -7.42 3.97
C ILE A 295 -2.93 -6.14 3.80
N GLN A 296 -3.60 -4.99 3.72
CA GLN A 296 -2.96 -3.68 3.56
C GLN A 296 -2.66 -3.05 4.92
N VAL A 297 -1.40 -3.15 5.37
CA VAL A 297 -0.99 -2.71 6.71
C VAL A 297 -0.41 -1.29 6.71
N THR A 298 -0.84 -0.50 7.68
CA THR A 298 -0.23 0.78 8.10
C THR A 298 0.17 0.70 9.57
N ASN A 299 1.18 1.46 9.99
CA ASN A 299 1.66 1.45 11.38
C ASN A 299 1.93 2.88 11.84
N GLU A 300 1.65 3.17 13.10
CA GLU A 300 2.26 4.32 13.75
C GLU A 300 3.80 4.20 13.76
N PRO A 301 4.56 5.29 13.56
CA PRO A 301 6.03 5.29 13.54
C PRO A 301 6.63 5.20 14.96
N VAL A 302 6.14 4.24 15.75
CA VAL A 302 6.50 3.99 17.14
C VAL A 302 6.91 2.53 17.30
N PHE A 303 8.06 2.27 17.91
CA PHE A 303 8.48 0.91 18.21
C PHE A 303 7.83 0.41 19.50
N ALA A 304 7.37 -0.85 19.51
CA ALA A 304 6.79 -1.47 20.69
C ALA A 304 7.78 -1.58 21.88
N THR A 305 9.08 -1.65 21.60
CA THR A 305 10.13 -1.71 22.64
C THR A 305 11.22 -0.67 22.40
N LYS A 306 11.81 -0.17 23.49
CA LYS A 306 12.89 0.83 23.49
C LYS A 306 14.29 0.24 23.22
N SER A 307 14.40 -1.03 22.81
CA SER A 307 15.70 -1.66 22.54
C SER A 307 16.40 -1.01 21.33
N LEU A 308 17.67 -0.65 21.51
CA LEU A 308 18.55 -0.07 20.49
C LEU A 308 19.01 -1.10 19.44
N TYR A 309 19.10 -2.39 19.81
CA TYR A 309 19.45 -3.47 18.89
C TYR A 309 18.19 -4.14 18.36
N ARG A 310 18.06 -4.21 17.03
CA ARG A 310 16.93 -4.81 16.32
C ARG A 310 17.43 -5.69 15.19
N LYS A 311 16.96 -6.94 15.16
CA LYS A 311 17.18 -7.81 14.00
C LYS A 311 16.38 -7.23 12.82
N ARG A 312 17.07 -7.02 11.69
CA ARG A 312 16.45 -6.75 10.39
C ARG A 312 15.68 -7.98 9.92
#